data_AF-A0A8J3ZHJ4-F1
#
_entry.id   AF-A0A8J3ZHJ4-F1
#
_cell.length_a   1.000
_cell.length_b   1.000
_cell.length_c   1.000
_cell.angle_alpha   90.00
_cell.angle_beta   90.00
_cell.angle_gamma   90.00
#
_symmetry.space_group_name_H-M   'P 1'
#
loop_
_entity.id
_entity.type
_entity.pdbx_description
1 polymer ?
#
loop_
_entity_poly.entity_id
_entity_poly.type
_entity_poly.pdbx_seq_one_letter_code
_entity_poly.pdbx_strand_id
1 'polypeptide(L)'
;MSDVCAVVLAAGEGTRLRPLTADLPKALCPVGNVPLLDRALARVTALGLDAAVNACYLGSQVVAHVGTRAFVGVEPGDPWGTSGGLARLRDWIDGRGVLVGNADAYLSSATRAPGPDIAGMVDGWDGGTVRILGVPAGDRPAEFGPYRFAGFSLLPWTVVRDLPVERGDLVRTAWRPAERAGRLEVVPFDGTYLDTGTPETYLAANLHAAAPGSLVDPTAVVTAPVTNAVIGAGAVVAGPVRSAVVWPGAAVAAGEVLDNAIRAGGGLTVAVR
;
A
#
# COMPACT_ATOMS: atom_id res chain seq x y z
N MET A 1 -14.48 -14.77 -17.72
CA MET A 1 -13.46 -14.49 -16.68
C MET A 1 -12.50 -13.47 -17.26
N SER A 2 -12.05 -12.49 -16.49
CA SER A 2 -11.06 -11.52 -16.95
C SER A 2 -9.73 -12.23 -17.26
N ASP A 3 -9.07 -11.88 -18.37
CA ASP A 3 -7.73 -12.36 -18.72
C ASP A 3 -6.64 -11.80 -17.78
N VAL A 4 -7.03 -10.90 -16.87
CA VAL A 4 -6.19 -10.30 -15.84
C VAL A 4 -6.80 -10.55 -14.45
N CYS A 5 -5.95 -10.91 -13.50
CA CYS A 5 -6.24 -10.94 -12.07
C CYS A 5 -5.34 -9.94 -11.32
N ALA A 6 -5.56 -9.78 -10.02
CA ALA A 6 -4.75 -8.91 -9.18
C ALA A 6 -4.10 -9.67 -8.02
N VAL A 7 -2.89 -9.28 -7.66
CA VAL A 7 -2.21 -9.72 -6.44
C VAL A 7 -1.76 -8.49 -5.66
N VAL A 8 -2.23 -8.36 -4.42
CA VAL A 8 -1.76 -7.31 -3.51
C VAL A 8 -0.70 -7.87 -2.58
N LEU A 9 0.48 -7.25 -2.57
CA LEU A 9 1.62 -7.69 -1.79
C LEU A 9 1.55 -7.12 -0.36
N ALA A 10 1.35 -8.00 0.64
CA ALA A 10 1.17 -7.65 2.04
C ALA A 10 2.05 -8.48 3.01
N ALA A 11 2.96 -9.32 2.51
CA ALA A 11 3.78 -10.21 3.33
C ALA A 11 4.92 -9.52 4.12
N GLY A 12 5.30 -8.29 3.77
CA GLY A 12 6.49 -7.62 4.32
C GLY A 12 6.38 -7.22 5.80
N GLU A 13 7.50 -7.27 6.51
CA GLU A 13 7.57 -6.95 7.95
C GLU A 13 7.40 -5.46 8.28
N GLY A 14 7.69 -4.56 7.34
CA GLY A 14 7.63 -3.11 7.60
C GLY A 14 8.60 -2.63 8.68
N THR A 15 9.80 -3.20 8.76
CA THR A 15 10.79 -2.95 9.83
C THR A 15 11.16 -1.48 10.02
N ARG A 16 11.19 -0.70 8.92
CA ARG A 16 11.47 0.74 8.93
C ARG A 16 10.38 1.58 9.61
N LEU A 17 9.19 1.01 9.81
CA LEU A 17 8.07 1.67 10.49
C LEU A 17 7.95 1.21 11.97
N ARG A 18 8.84 0.35 12.45
CA ARG A 18 8.89 -0.01 13.87
C ARG A 18 9.14 1.24 14.72
N PRO A 19 8.53 1.35 15.92
CA PRO A 19 7.75 0.31 16.61
C PRO A 19 6.28 0.16 16.18
N LEU A 20 5.75 0.97 15.26
CA LEU A 20 4.33 0.90 14.85
C LEU A 20 3.94 -0.46 14.28
N THR A 21 4.88 -1.12 13.62
CA THR A 21 4.67 -2.42 12.97
C THR A 21 5.06 -3.62 13.83
N ALA A 22 5.33 -3.42 15.13
CA ALA A 22 5.70 -4.54 16.02
C ALA A 22 4.53 -5.53 16.21
N ASP A 23 3.31 -5.00 16.40
CA ASP A 23 2.12 -5.79 16.71
C ASP A 23 1.02 -5.67 15.63
N LEU A 24 1.24 -4.84 14.60
CA LEU A 24 0.33 -4.63 13.47
C LEU A 24 1.12 -4.69 12.16
N PRO A 25 0.81 -5.58 11.19
CA PRO A 25 1.55 -5.60 9.93
C PRO A 25 1.34 -4.28 9.19
N LYS A 26 2.37 -3.83 8.46
CA LYS A 26 2.34 -2.54 7.72
C LYS A 26 1.11 -2.41 6.82
N ALA A 27 0.71 -3.50 6.18
CA ALA A 27 -0.46 -3.54 5.31
C ALA A 27 -1.77 -3.17 6.03
N LEU A 28 -1.84 -3.32 7.37
CA LEU A 28 -3.01 -2.97 8.17
C LEU A 28 -2.86 -1.62 8.88
N CYS A 29 -1.72 -0.94 8.78
CA CYS A 29 -1.58 0.42 9.29
C CYS A 29 -2.56 1.37 8.56
N PRO A 30 -3.34 2.19 9.28
CA PRO A 30 -4.34 3.07 8.65
C PRO A 30 -3.67 4.29 8.01
N VAL A 31 -4.07 4.66 6.81
CA VAL A 31 -3.81 6.00 6.26
C VAL A 31 -5.16 6.66 6.04
N GLY A 32 -5.37 7.85 6.60
CA GLY A 32 -6.67 8.54 6.53
C GLY A 32 -7.81 7.63 6.98
N ASN A 33 -7.66 6.97 8.13
CA ASN A 33 -8.61 6.01 8.73
C ASN A 33 -8.95 4.77 7.90
N VAL A 34 -8.22 4.49 6.81
CA VAL A 34 -8.41 3.28 6.00
C VAL A 34 -7.11 2.46 5.97
N PRO A 35 -7.13 1.16 6.31
CA PRO A 35 -5.97 0.28 6.19
C PRO A 35 -5.36 0.34 4.79
N LEU A 36 -4.03 0.36 4.72
CA LEU A 36 -3.27 0.38 3.47
C LEU A 36 -3.69 -0.74 2.49
N LEU A 37 -3.87 -1.96 3.01
CA LEU A 37 -4.35 -3.12 2.27
C LEU A 37 -5.74 -2.89 1.66
N ASP A 38 -6.65 -2.29 2.42
CA ASP A 38 -8.01 -2.03 1.93
C ASP A 38 -7.99 -0.99 0.80
N ARG A 39 -7.10 0.01 0.86
CA ARG A 39 -6.91 0.97 -0.23
C ARG A 39 -6.43 0.31 -1.51
N ALA A 40 -5.51 -0.66 -1.41
CA ALA A 40 -5.03 -1.42 -2.58
C ALA A 40 -6.10 -2.38 -3.12
N LEU A 41 -6.78 -3.13 -2.25
CA LEU A 41 -7.86 -4.04 -2.64
C LEU A 41 -9.04 -3.30 -3.28
N ALA A 42 -9.43 -2.15 -2.74
CA ALA A 42 -10.51 -1.35 -3.31
C ALA A 42 -10.22 -0.92 -4.75
N ARG A 43 -8.98 -0.54 -5.08
CA ARG A 43 -8.58 -0.17 -6.45
C ARG A 43 -8.73 -1.33 -7.42
N VAL A 44 -8.15 -2.48 -7.09
CA VAL A 44 -8.17 -3.63 -8.00
C VAL A 44 -9.57 -4.22 -8.14
N THR A 45 -10.36 -4.20 -7.07
CA THR A 45 -11.77 -4.63 -7.10
C THR A 45 -12.63 -3.67 -7.92
N ALA A 46 -12.37 -2.36 -7.85
CA ALA A 46 -13.07 -1.37 -8.67
C ALA A 46 -12.78 -1.49 -10.17
N LEU A 47 -11.68 -2.16 -10.55
CA LEU A 47 -11.40 -2.58 -11.93
C LEU A 47 -12.11 -3.89 -12.32
N GLY A 48 -12.86 -4.52 -11.41
CA GLY A 48 -13.53 -5.80 -11.64
C GLY A 48 -12.58 -7.01 -11.65
N LEU A 49 -11.37 -6.88 -11.08
CA LEU A 49 -10.39 -7.96 -11.05
C LEU A 49 -10.58 -8.84 -9.81
N ASP A 50 -10.52 -10.16 -10.01
CA ASP A 50 -10.35 -11.10 -8.89
C ASP A 50 -9.01 -10.80 -8.21
N ALA A 51 -9.00 -10.82 -6.88
CA ALA A 51 -7.83 -10.45 -6.09
C ALA A 51 -7.33 -11.61 -5.22
N ALA A 52 -6.00 -11.71 -5.11
CA ALA A 52 -5.31 -12.45 -4.07
C ALA A 52 -4.40 -11.52 -3.26
N VAL A 53 -4.09 -11.91 -2.04
CA VAL A 53 -3.16 -11.23 -1.14
C VAL A 53 -2.11 -12.23 -0.67
N ASN A 54 -0.82 -11.88 -0.73
CA ASN A 54 0.18 -12.69 -0.01
C ASN A 54 0.34 -12.20 1.43
N ALA A 55 0.53 -13.13 2.36
CA ALA A 55 0.70 -12.82 3.78
C ALA A 55 1.86 -13.64 4.37
N CYS A 56 2.61 -13.06 5.30
CA CYS A 56 3.70 -13.75 5.99
C CYS A 56 3.87 -13.20 7.40
N TYR A 57 4.52 -12.04 7.55
CA TYR A 57 4.66 -11.39 8.86
C TYR A 57 3.30 -11.01 9.44
N LEU A 58 3.02 -11.46 10.67
CA LEU A 58 1.71 -11.36 11.31
C LEU A 58 0.56 -11.83 10.38
N GLY A 59 0.82 -12.84 9.55
CA GLY A 59 -0.06 -13.25 8.46
C GLY A 59 -1.46 -13.66 8.91
N SER A 60 -1.63 -14.17 10.13
CA SER A 60 -2.96 -14.46 10.70
C SER A 60 -3.84 -13.22 10.81
N GLN A 61 -3.27 -12.05 11.12
CA GLN A 61 -4.01 -10.78 11.14
C GLN A 61 -4.43 -10.37 9.73
N VAL A 62 -3.57 -10.56 8.73
CA VAL A 62 -3.90 -10.28 7.32
C VAL A 62 -5.01 -11.21 6.84
N VAL A 63 -4.93 -12.50 7.14
CA VAL A 63 -5.98 -13.49 6.81
C VAL A 63 -7.31 -13.10 7.46
N ALA A 64 -7.30 -12.81 8.75
CA ALA A 64 -8.50 -12.41 9.49
C ALA A 64 -9.10 -11.11 8.94
N HIS A 65 -8.26 -10.13 8.63
CA HIS A 65 -8.69 -8.85 8.06
C HIS A 65 -9.33 -9.06 6.70
N VAL A 66 -8.65 -9.72 5.76
CA VAL A 66 -9.14 -9.93 4.38
C VAL A 66 -10.46 -10.69 4.37
N GLY A 67 -10.59 -11.75 5.17
CA GLY A 67 -11.80 -12.57 5.23
C GLY A 67 -12.13 -13.16 3.86
N THR A 68 -13.37 -12.99 3.40
CA THR A 68 -13.85 -13.54 2.12
C THR A 68 -13.67 -12.59 0.92
N ARG A 69 -13.02 -11.45 1.10
CA ARG A 69 -12.90 -10.41 0.06
C ARG A 69 -11.89 -10.74 -1.04
N ALA A 70 -10.91 -11.60 -0.74
CA ALA A 70 -9.86 -12.03 -1.66
C ALA A 70 -9.30 -13.40 -1.22
N PHE A 71 -8.65 -14.10 -2.14
CA PHE A 71 -7.83 -15.27 -1.78
C PHE A 71 -6.60 -14.82 -0.97
N VAL A 72 -6.17 -15.60 0.02
CA VAL A 72 -4.95 -15.29 0.79
C VAL A 72 -3.95 -16.43 0.70
N GLY A 73 -2.80 -16.18 0.08
CA GLY A 73 -1.67 -17.10 0.07
C GLY A 73 -0.73 -16.81 1.24
N VAL A 74 -0.65 -17.73 2.19
CA VAL A 74 0.26 -17.60 3.34
C VAL A 74 1.61 -18.21 3.00
N GLU A 75 2.66 -17.41 3.11
CA GLU A 75 4.04 -17.85 2.92
C GLU A 75 4.55 -18.58 4.17
N PRO A 76 5.31 -19.68 4.02
CA PRO A 76 5.93 -20.36 5.14
C PRO A 76 7.21 -19.64 5.57
N GLY A 77 7.40 -19.52 6.88
CA GLY A 77 8.62 -18.93 7.46
C GLY A 77 8.64 -17.41 7.31
N ASP A 78 9.70 -16.88 6.70
CA ASP A 78 9.85 -15.45 6.47
C ASP A 78 9.48 -15.04 5.03
N PRO A 79 9.29 -13.74 4.76
CA PRO A 79 8.84 -13.27 3.45
C PRO A 79 9.77 -13.66 2.29
N TRP A 80 9.17 -14.12 1.21
CA TRP A 80 9.83 -14.55 -0.03
C TRP A 80 10.11 -13.40 -1.00
N GLY A 81 9.84 -12.17 -0.58
CA GLY A 81 9.93 -10.99 -1.43
C GLY A 81 8.84 -10.94 -2.50
N THR A 82 8.88 -9.91 -3.34
CA THR A 82 7.77 -9.61 -4.25
C THR A 82 7.65 -10.61 -5.40
N SER A 83 8.76 -11.13 -5.92
CA SER A 83 8.72 -12.11 -7.01
C SER A 83 8.49 -13.53 -6.50
N GLY A 84 9.13 -13.90 -5.38
CA GLY A 84 8.92 -15.21 -4.75
C GLY A 84 7.50 -15.39 -4.22
N GLY A 85 6.93 -14.37 -3.57
CA GLY A 85 5.54 -14.39 -3.13
C GLY A 85 4.55 -14.55 -4.28
N LEU A 86 4.79 -13.83 -5.39
CA LEU A 86 3.98 -13.96 -6.60
C LEU A 86 4.10 -15.34 -7.25
N ALA A 87 5.32 -15.90 -7.29
CA ALA A 87 5.58 -17.23 -7.82
C ALA A 87 4.80 -18.34 -7.09
N ARG A 88 4.57 -18.18 -5.78
CA ARG A 88 3.77 -19.12 -4.97
C ARG A 88 2.27 -19.04 -5.24
N LEU A 89 1.80 -17.99 -5.90
CA LEU A 89 0.39 -17.79 -6.25
C LEU A 89 0.06 -18.26 -7.68
N ARG A 90 0.99 -18.89 -8.40
CA ARG A 90 0.79 -19.33 -9.79
C ARG A 90 -0.45 -20.14 -10.02
N ASP A 91 -0.72 -21.12 -9.17
CA ASP A 91 -1.87 -22.01 -9.32
C ASP A 91 -3.19 -21.24 -9.18
N TRP A 92 -3.20 -20.16 -8.39
CA TRP A 92 -4.35 -19.27 -8.30
C TRP A 92 -4.42 -18.33 -9.51
N ILE A 93 -3.28 -17.80 -9.97
CA ILE A 93 -3.21 -16.89 -11.14
C ILE A 93 -3.67 -17.61 -12.42
N ASP A 94 -3.32 -18.89 -12.58
CA ASP A 94 -3.86 -19.82 -13.57
C ASP A 94 -3.92 -19.27 -15.00
N GLY A 95 -2.76 -18.94 -15.59
CA GLY A 95 -2.71 -18.53 -16.99
C GLY A 95 -3.03 -17.06 -17.26
N ARG A 96 -3.52 -16.30 -16.26
CA ARG A 96 -3.93 -14.91 -16.41
C ARG A 96 -2.74 -13.95 -16.31
N GLY A 97 -2.87 -12.77 -16.94
CA GLY A 97 -2.03 -11.62 -16.59
C GLY A 97 -2.27 -11.20 -15.15
N VAL A 98 -1.30 -10.56 -14.52
CA VAL A 98 -1.41 -10.17 -13.10
C VAL A 98 -1.05 -8.71 -12.86
N LEU A 99 -2.03 -7.95 -12.36
CA LEU A 99 -1.82 -6.62 -11.81
C LEU A 99 -1.34 -6.77 -10.36
N VAL A 100 -0.06 -6.54 -10.14
CA VAL A 100 0.58 -6.60 -8.83
C VAL A 100 0.58 -5.23 -8.18
N GLY A 101 -0.05 -5.09 -7.01
CA GLY A 101 -0.08 -3.87 -6.21
C GLY A 101 0.69 -4.04 -4.90
N ASN A 102 1.50 -3.07 -4.51
CA ASN A 102 2.08 -3.02 -3.18
C ASN A 102 1.03 -2.47 -2.20
N ALA A 103 0.74 -3.20 -1.11
CA ALA A 103 -0.25 -2.75 -0.13
C ALA A 103 0.11 -1.40 0.49
N ASP A 104 1.41 -1.09 0.60
CA ASP A 104 1.93 0.10 1.25
C ASP A 104 2.06 1.34 0.34
N ALA A 105 1.60 1.25 -0.91
CA ALA A 105 1.56 2.38 -1.83
C ALA A 105 0.36 3.28 -1.55
N TYR A 106 0.60 4.49 -1.05
CA TYR A 106 -0.45 5.52 -0.99
C TYR A 106 -0.53 6.22 -2.34
N LEU A 107 -1.67 6.07 -3.00
CA LEU A 107 -2.05 6.78 -4.21
C LEU A 107 -3.25 7.69 -3.92
N SER A 108 -3.30 8.85 -4.56
CA SER A 108 -4.45 9.75 -4.51
C SER A 108 -4.52 10.56 -5.80
N SER A 109 -5.64 10.50 -6.51
CA SER A 109 -5.92 11.37 -7.65
C SER A 109 -6.97 12.40 -7.24
N ALA A 110 -6.79 13.65 -7.68
CA ALA A 110 -7.78 14.72 -7.47
C ALA A 110 -8.94 14.63 -8.47
N THR A 111 -8.75 13.90 -9.59
CA THR A 111 -9.67 13.89 -10.73
C THR A 111 -10.33 12.54 -10.95
N ARG A 112 -9.79 11.46 -10.35
CA ARG A 112 -10.28 10.09 -10.53
C ARG A 112 -10.45 9.36 -9.21
N ALA A 113 -11.49 8.54 -9.14
CA ALA A 113 -11.70 7.64 -8.01
C ALA A 113 -10.66 6.49 -8.01
N PRO A 114 -10.41 5.85 -6.85
CA PRO A 114 -9.61 4.62 -6.77
C PRO A 114 -10.15 3.51 -7.69
N GLY A 115 -9.29 2.93 -8.52
CA GLY A 115 -9.62 1.99 -9.59
C GLY A 115 -9.48 2.67 -10.95
N PRO A 116 -10.40 3.57 -11.34
CA PRO A 116 -10.24 4.40 -12.54
C PRO A 116 -8.93 5.22 -12.59
N ASP A 117 -8.35 5.56 -11.43
CA ASP A 117 -7.04 6.21 -11.31
C ASP A 117 -5.87 5.36 -11.85
N ILE A 118 -6.04 4.03 -11.94
CA ILE A 118 -5.03 3.07 -12.45
C ILE A 118 -5.53 2.22 -13.62
N ALA A 119 -6.72 2.50 -14.19
CA ALA A 119 -7.32 1.73 -15.29
C ALA A 119 -6.41 1.64 -16.53
N GLY A 120 -5.63 2.69 -16.80
CA GLY A 120 -4.65 2.70 -17.89
C GLY A 120 -3.59 1.59 -17.84
N MET A 121 -3.41 0.94 -16.67
CA MET A 121 -2.57 -0.25 -16.56
C MET A 121 -3.12 -1.40 -17.40
N VAL A 122 -4.43 -1.63 -17.38
CA VAL A 122 -5.09 -2.75 -18.07
C VAL A 122 -5.69 -2.36 -19.42
N ASP A 123 -6.05 -1.08 -19.59
CA ASP A 123 -6.68 -0.59 -20.82
C ASP A 123 -5.77 -0.81 -22.04
N GLY A 124 -6.31 -1.49 -23.06
CA GLY A 124 -5.60 -1.77 -24.30
C GLY A 124 -4.32 -2.61 -24.14
N TRP A 125 -4.15 -3.31 -23.02
CA TRP A 125 -3.01 -4.18 -22.82
C TRP A 125 -3.15 -5.46 -23.66
N ASP A 126 -2.10 -5.80 -24.40
CA ASP A 126 -2.08 -6.95 -25.33
C ASP A 126 -1.64 -8.27 -24.67
N GLY A 127 -1.30 -8.23 -23.38
CA GLY A 127 -0.80 -9.38 -22.63
C GLY A 127 0.70 -9.67 -22.83
N GLY A 128 1.41 -8.90 -23.65
CA GLY A 128 2.79 -9.17 -24.05
C GLY A 128 3.85 -8.31 -23.35
N THR A 129 3.45 -7.15 -22.82
CA THR A 129 4.35 -6.19 -22.18
C THR A 129 4.24 -6.19 -20.66
N VAL A 130 5.33 -5.89 -19.97
CA VAL A 130 5.27 -5.47 -18.57
C VAL A 130 4.88 -3.99 -18.54
N ARG A 131 3.85 -3.63 -17.77
CA ARG A 131 3.55 -2.23 -17.47
C ARG A 131 3.92 -1.90 -16.04
N ILE A 132 4.47 -0.72 -15.80
CA ILE A 132 4.64 -0.19 -14.46
C ILE A 132 3.95 1.17 -14.34
N LEU A 133 3.28 1.39 -13.21
CA LEU A 133 2.71 2.68 -12.89
C LEU A 133 3.84 3.63 -12.46
N GLY A 134 3.92 4.80 -13.08
CA GLY A 134 5.04 5.72 -12.88
C GLY A 134 4.60 7.13 -12.50
N VAL A 135 5.29 7.74 -11.54
CA VAL A 135 5.22 9.20 -11.31
C VAL A 135 6.51 9.86 -11.78
N PRO A 136 6.50 11.12 -12.25
CA PRO A 136 7.71 11.83 -12.59
C PRO A 136 8.72 11.81 -11.42
N ALA A 137 10.00 11.60 -11.73
CA ALA A 137 11.02 11.49 -10.70
C ALA A 137 11.30 12.82 -9.97
N GLY A 138 11.17 13.95 -10.67
CA GLY A 138 11.50 15.26 -10.13
C GLY A 138 12.94 15.30 -9.63
N ASP A 139 13.14 15.75 -8.40
CA ASP A 139 14.46 15.82 -7.75
C ASP A 139 14.95 14.46 -7.19
N ARG A 140 14.11 13.43 -7.22
CA ARG A 140 14.49 12.07 -6.79
C ARG A 140 15.13 11.32 -7.96
N PRO A 141 16.01 10.33 -7.68
CA PRO A 141 16.54 9.47 -8.73
C PRO A 141 15.42 8.78 -9.51
N ALA A 142 15.51 8.82 -10.84
CA ALA A 142 14.61 8.08 -11.70
C ALA A 142 14.95 6.58 -11.70
N GLU A 143 13.94 5.75 -11.89
CA GLU A 143 14.06 4.29 -11.86
C GLU A 143 13.87 3.68 -13.26
N PHE A 144 12.93 4.22 -14.04
CA PHE A 144 12.59 3.76 -15.38
C PHE A 144 12.31 4.96 -16.29
N GLY A 145 13.26 5.28 -17.18
CA GLY A 145 13.22 6.53 -17.92
C GLY A 145 13.18 7.75 -16.96
N PRO A 146 12.28 8.73 -17.16
CA PRO A 146 12.13 9.87 -16.26
C PRO A 146 11.20 9.61 -15.06
N TYR A 147 10.80 8.35 -14.81
CA TYR A 147 9.78 8.00 -13.82
C TYR A 147 10.35 7.19 -12.64
N ARG A 148 9.61 7.23 -11.52
CA ARG A 148 9.74 6.30 -10.39
C ARG A 148 8.51 5.39 -10.31
N PHE A 149 8.70 4.18 -9.82
CA PHE A 149 7.62 3.23 -9.61
C PHE A 149 6.60 3.74 -8.57
N ALA A 150 5.32 3.61 -8.88
CA ALA A 150 4.20 4.10 -8.08
C ALA A 150 3.28 2.95 -7.60
N GLY A 151 3.86 1.86 -7.13
CA GLY A 151 3.15 0.83 -6.36
C GLY A 151 2.40 -0.23 -7.17
N PHE A 152 2.19 -0.07 -8.48
CA PHE A 152 1.50 -1.06 -9.33
C PHE A 152 2.30 -1.45 -10.56
N SER A 153 2.35 -2.75 -10.86
CA SER A 153 2.88 -3.29 -12.12
C SER A 153 1.93 -4.33 -12.70
N LEU A 154 1.87 -4.46 -14.02
CA LEU A 154 1.11 -5.51 -14.72
C LEU A 154 2.10 -6.42 -15.44
N LEU A 155 1.99 -7.73 -15.19
CA LEU A 155 2.90 -8.74 -15.72
C LEU A 155 2.15 -9.73 -16.63
N PRO A 156 2.70 -10.08 -17.80
CA PRO A 156 2.27 -11.23 -18.59
C PRO A 156 2.33 -12.53 -17.80
N TRP A 157 1.41 -13.46 -18.05
CA TRP A 157 1.48 -14.81 -17.47
C TRP A 157 2.82 -15.50 -17.78
N THR A 158 3.36 -15.31 -18.98
CA THR A 158 4.65 -15.88 -19.38
C THR A 158 5.79 -15.45 -18.47
N VAL A 159 5.76 -14.22 -17.95
CA VAL A 159 6.74 -13.73 -16.96
C VAL A 159 6.50 -14.41 -15.62
N VAL A 160 5.26 -14.46 -15.14
CA VAL A 160 4.89 -15.02 -13.82
C VAL A 160 5.19 -16.51 -13.72
N ARG A 161 4.85 -17.27 -14.77
CA ARG A 161 5.11 -18.71 -14.91
C ARG A 161 6.58 -19.04 -14.71
N ASP A 162 7.46 -18.19 -15.24
CA ASP A 162 8.90 -18.42 -15.30
C ASP A 162 9.67 -17.78 -14.12
N LEU A 163 8.99 -17.13 -13.18
CA LEU A 163 9.64 -16.64 -11.96
C LEU A 163 10.29 -17.81 -11.18
N PRO A 164 11.33 -17.58 -10.37
CA PRO A 164 11.80 -18.61 -9.46
C PRO A 164 10.92 -18.66 -8.20
N VAL A 165 10.71 -19.87 -7.64
CA VAL A 165 10.12 -20.04 -6.31
C VAL A 165 11.25 -19.96 -5.28
N GLU A 166 11.76 -18.74 -5.07
CA GLU A 166 12.83 -18.42 -4.12
C GLU A 166 12.69 -16.97 -3.65
N ARG A 167 13.55 -16.52 -2.72
CA ARG A 167 13.53 -15.13 -2.26
C ARG A 167 13.97 -14.19 -3.38
N GLY A 168 13.15 -13.19 -3.72
CA GLY A 168 13.51 -12.24 -4.78
C GLY A 168 12.59 -11.04 -4.91
N ASP A 169 12.98 -10.12 -5.79
CA ASP A 169 12.22 -8.90 -6.10
C ASP A 169 11.87 -8.80 -7.60
N LEU A 170 10.67 -8.28 -7.89
CA LEU A 170 10.15 -8.10 -9.24
C LEU A 170 10.99 -7.14 -10.09
N VAL A 171 11.73 -6.19 -9.49
CA VAL A 171 12.59 -5.27 -10.24
C VAL A 171 13.65 -6.08 -10.99
N ARG A 172 14.36 -6.96 -10.30
CA ARG A 172 15.44 -7.78 -10.87
C ARG A 172 14.92 -8.93 -11.70
N THR A 173 13.86 -9.61 -11.26
CA THR A 173 13.40 -10.86 -11.88
C THR A 173 12.44 -10.65 -13.05
N ALA A 174 11.73 -9.52 -13.11
CA ALA A 174 10.71 -9.26 -14.13
C ALA A 174 10.93 -7.94 -14.89
N TRP A 175 11.05 -6.82 -14.19
CA TRP A 175 11.00 -5.50 -14.81
C TRP A 175 12.27 -5.16 -15.59
N ARG A 176 13.47 -5.34 -15.01
CA ARG A 176 14.74 -5.09 -15.71
C ARG A 176 14.97 -6.03 -16.90
N PRO A 177 14.61 -7.33 -16.84
CA PRO A 177 14.59 -8.18 -18.04
C PRO A 177 13.65 -7.67 -19.14
N ALA A 178 12.43 -7.26 -18.78
CA ALA A 178 11.46 -6.72 -19.73
C ALA A 178 11.96 -5.40 -20.36
N GLU A 179 12.53 -4.50 -19.56
CA GLU A 179 13.12 -3.25 -20.01
C GLU A 179 14.26 -3.48 -21.02
N ARG A 180 15.22 -4.36 -20.70
CA ARG A 180 16.32 -4.71 -21.63
C ARG A 180 15.82 -5.33 -22.93
N ALA A 181 14.69 -6.03 -22.90
CA ALA A 181 14.06 -6.62 -24.06
C ALA A 181 13.16 -5.63 -24.84
N GLY A 182 13.05 -4.37 -24.42
CA GLY A 182 12.14 -3.40 -25.03
C GLY A 182 10.66 -3.72 -24.83
N ARG A 183 10.33 -4.52 -23.80
CA ARG A 183 8.97 -4.99 -23.47
C ARG A 183 8.46 -4.45 -22.13
N LEU A 184 8.98 -3.29 -21.71
CA LEU A 184 8.48 -2.57 -20.54
C LEU A 184 7.91 -1.22 -20.99
N GLU A 185 6.70 -0.93 -20.51
CA GLU A 185 6.01 0.34 -20.69
C GLU A 185 5.80 1.00 -19.33
N VAL A 186 5.99 2.32 -19.26
CA VAL A 186 5.63 3.11 -18.08
C VAL A 186 4.29 3.79 -18.34
N VAL A 187 3.29 3.48 -17.52
CA VAL A 187 1.97 4.12 -17.53
C VAL A 187 2.03 5.28 -16.53
N PRO A 188 1.88 6.55 -16.97
CA PRO A 188 1.93 7.68 -16.06
C PRO A 188 0.74 7.69 -15.09
N PHE A 189 1.01 7.89 -13.80
CA PHE A 189 0.00 8.14 -12.79
C PHE A 189 -0.28 9.64 -12.66
N ASP A 190 -1.53 10.02 -12.90
CA ASP A 190 -2.02 11.37 -12.71
C ASP A 190 -2.55 11.56 -11.28
N GLY A 191 -1.61 11.78 -10.35
CA GLY A 191 -1.92 12.00 -8.95
C GLY A 191 -0.69 11.98 -8.04
N THR A 192 -0.96 11.97 -6.74
CA THR A 192 0.06 11.88 -5.69
C THR A 192 0.37 10.42 -5.37
N TYR A 193 1.67 10.08 -5.38
CA TYR A 193 2.20 8.84 -4.84
C TYR A 193 3.12 9.13 -3.64
N LEU A 194 2.88 8.44 -2.53
CA LEU A 194 3.75 8.43 -1.36
C LEU A 194 4.04 6.98 -0.94
N ASP A 195 5.32 6.63 -0.83
CA ASP A 195 5.73 5.43 -0.09
C ASP A 195 5.41 5.64 1.39
N THR A 196 4.86 4.65 2.08
CA THR A 196 4.60 4.71 3.53
C THR A 196 5.65 3.97 4.35
N GLY A 197 6.85 3.82 3.78
CA GLY A 197 8.00 3.07 4.29
C GLY A 197 8.56 3.50 5.64
N THR A 198 8.46 4.78 6.01
CA THR A 198 9.03 5.33 7.24
C THR A 198 7.99 6.16 7.99
N PRO A 199 8.20 6.47 9.28
CA PRO A 199 7.27 7.31 10.04
C PRO A 199 7.00 8.66 9.37
N GLU A 200 8.03 9.28 8.79
CA GLU A 200 7.95 10.57 8.08
C GLU A 200 6.99 10.46 6.89
N THR A 201 7.20 9.47 6.02
CA THR A 201 6.42 9.35 4.80
C THR A 201 5.02 8.80 5.06
N TYR A 202 4.85 7.98 6.09
CA TYR A 202 3.56 7.51 6.57
C TYR A 202 2.73 8.65 7.20
N LEU A 203 3.35 9.52 8.00
CA LEU A 203 2.70 10.73 8.50
C LEU A 203 2.30 11.64 7.33
N ALA A 204 3.21 11.89 6.38
CA ALA A 204 2.92 12.70 5.19
C ALA A 204 1.72 12.16 4.39
N ALA A 205 1.62 10.83 4.22
CA ALA A 205 0.48 10.21 3.55
C ALA A 205 -0.84 10.43 4.30
N ASN A 206 -0.82 10.35 5.64
CA ASN A 206 -1.99 10.64 6.46
C ASN A 206 -2.41 12.11 6.38
N LEU A 207 -1.46 13.04 6.45
CA LEU A 207 -1.75 14.46 6.34
C LEU A 207 -2.28 14.83 4.96
N HIS A 208 -1.71 14.23 3.89
CA HIS A 208 -2.28 14.38 2.55
C HIS A 208 -3.70 13.82 2.47
N ALA A 209 -4.00 12.70 3.13
CA ALA A 209 -5.34 12.13 3.13
C ALA A 209 -6.37 12.98 3.90
N ALA A 210 -5.93 13.77 4.87
CA ALA A 210 -6.79 14.69 5.64
C ALA A 210 -6.94 16.09 5.03
N ALA A 211 -6.08 16.44 4.07
CA ALA A 211 -6.02 17.77 3.49
C ALA A 211 -7.37 18.20 2.87
N PRO A 212 -7.75 19.49 2.96
CA PRO A 212 -6.96 20.61 3.51
C PRO A 212 -7.05 20.79 5.04
N GLY A 213 -7.70 19.88 5.77
CA GLY A 213 -8.00 20.06 7.19
C GLY A 213 -7.56 18.89 8.06
N SER A 214 -8.42 18.50 8.99
CA SER A 214 -8.26 17.32 9.82
C SER A 214 -9.33 16.29 9.47
N LEU A 215 -8.96 15.01 9.47
CA LEU A 215 -9.89 13.91 9.35
C LEU A 215 -10.18 13.37 10.75
N VAL A 216 -11.39 13.52 11.25
CA VAL A 216 -11.81 13.01 12.55
C VAL A 216 -12.88 11.95 12.32
N ASP A 217 -12.61 10.72 12.76
CA ASP A 217 -13.61 9.67 12.71
C ASP A 217 -14.84 10.05 13.55
N PRO A 218 -16.08 9.82 13.08
CA PRO A 218 -17.29 10.18 13.82
C PRO A 218 -17.43 9.57 15.21
N THR A 219 -16.72 8.46 15.47
CA THR A 219 -16.74 7.77 16.76
C THR A 219 -15.67 8.26 17.75
N ALA A 220 -14.79 9.18 17.32
CA ALA A 220 -13.77 9.76 18.19
C ALA A 220 -14.38 10.80 19.15
N VAL A 221 -13.82 10.88 20.35
CA VAL A 221 -14.18 11.89 21.36
C VAL A 221 -13.07 12.93 21.41
N VAL A 222 -13.36 14.16 20.98
CA VAL A 222 -12.38 15.24 20.89
C VAL A 222 -12.84 16.43 21.73
N THR A 223 -12.07 16.78 22.76
CA THR A 223 -12.34 17.93 23.65
C THR A 223 -11.25 18.99 23.62
N ALA A 224 -10.24 18.83 22.76
CA ALA A 224 -9.13 19.75 22.57
C ALA A 224 -8.91 20.10 21.08
N PRO A 225 -8.17 21.18 20.76
CA PRO A 225 -7.93 21.58 19.37
C PRO A 225 -7.16 20.52 18.56
N VAL A 226 -7.63 20.28 17.33
CA VAL A 226 -7.04 19.35 16.37
C VAL A 226 -6.81 20.06 15.03
N THR A 227 -5.55 20.16 14.61
CA THR A 227 -5.18 20.88 13.37
C THR A 227 -4.29 20.01 12.49
N ASN A 228 -4.65 19.86 11.20
CA ASN A 228 -3.87 19.08 10.23
C ASN A 228 -3.55 17.68 10.76
N ALA A 229 -4.58 16.89 11.09
CA ALA A 229 -4.40 15.63 11.77
C ALA A 229 -5.41 14.57 11.35
N VAL A 230 -5.08 13.30 11.60
CA VAL A 230 -6.00 12.16 11.41
C VAL A 230 -6.31 11.56 12.78
N ILE A 231 -7.58 11.55 13.18
CA ILE A 231 -8.06 10.96 14.43
C ILE A 231 -8.91 9.74 14.08
N GLY A 232 -8.46 8.57 14.51
CA GLY A 232 -9.07 7.28 14.21
C GLY A 232 -10.30 6.96 15.04
N ALA A 233 -11.01 5.91 14.62
CA ALA A 233 -12.24 5.45 15.26
C ALA A 233 -12.05 5.16 16.75
N GLY A 234 -12.97 5.65 17.59
CA GLY A 234 -12.96 5.47 19.04
C GLY A 234 -11.76 6.11 19.76
N ALA A 235 -10.96 6.95 19.09
CA ALA A 235 -9.86 7.65 19.75
C ALA A 235 -10.39 8.72 20.73
N VAL A 236 -9.64 8.97 21.80
CA VAL A 236 -9.99 9.97 22.83
C VAL A 236 -8.92 11.05 22.89
N VAL A 237 -9.26 12.27 22.45
CA VAL A 237 -8.33 13.39 22.33
C VAL A 237 -8.75 14.49 23.31
N ALA A 238 -8.09 14.52 24.45
CA ALA A 238 -8.28 15.54 25.49
C ALA A 238 -7.17 16.60 25.51
N GLY A 239 -6.03 16.35 24.84
CA GLY A 239 -4.92 17.30 24.66
C GLY A 239 -4.79 17.79 23.22
N PRO A 240 -4.11 18.92 22.95
CA PRO A 240 -3.96 19.46 21.59
C PRO A 240 -3.21 18.51 20.64
N VAL A 241 -3.66 18.41 19.39
CA VAL A 241 -3.06 17.59 18.33
C VAL A 241 -2.77 18.42 17.08
N ARG A 242 -1.54 18.32 16.54
CA ARG A 242 -1.08 19.12 15.39
C ARG A 242 -0.21 18.28 14.47
N SER A 243 -0.46 18.31 13.15
CA SER A 243 0.39 17.61 12.16
C SER A 243 0.68 16.16 12.56
N ALA A 244 -0.36 15.45 13.00
CA ALA A 244 -0.20 14.18 13.72
C ALA A 244 -1.31 13.18 13.38
N VAL A 245 -1.07 11.92 13.74
CA VAL A 245 -2.02 10.82 13.59
C VAL A 245 -2.29 10.19 14.94
N VAL A 246 -3.56 9.98 15.28
CA VAL A 246 -4.00 9.19 16.43
C VAL A 246 -4.74 7.97 15.90
N TRP A 247 -4.19 6.78 16.10
CA TRP A 247 -4.78 5.52 15.62
C TRP A 247 -6.11 5.20 16.30
N PRO A 248 -6.93 4.32 15.70
CA PRO A 248 -8.15 3.85 16.32
C PRO A 248 -7.94 3.36 17.77
N GLY A 249 -8.82 3.80 18.67
CA GLY A 249 -8.79 3.47 20.10
C GLY A 249 -7.65 4.09 20.90
N ALA A 250 -6.73 4.84 20.29
CA ALA A 250 -5.66 5.50 21.02
C ALA A 250 -6.14 6.79 21.71
N ALA A 251 -5.41 7.25 22.71
CA ALA A 251 -5.78 8.42 23.49
C ALA A 251 -4.65 9.45 23.56
N VAL A 252 -5.00 10.73 23.65
CA VAL A 252 -4.11 11.87 23.95
C VAL A 252 -4.65 12.56 25.20
N ALA A 253 -3.88 12.58 26.28
CA ALA A 253 -4.36 13.06 27.58
C ALA A 253 -4.42 14.61 27.64
N ALA A 254 -5.22 15.16 28.57
CA ALA A 254 -5.41 16.62 28.69
C ALA A 254 -4.13 17.42 28.98
N GLY A 255 -3.15 16.79 29.65
CA GLY A 255 -1.83 17.39 29.92
C GLY A 255 -0.79 17.17 28.81
N GLU A 256 -1.20 16.60 27.67
CA GLU A 256 -0.31 16.19 26.59
C GLU A 256 -0.53 17.08 25.35
N VAL A 257 0.54 17.34 24.60
CA VAL A 257 0.48 17.92 23.26
C VAL A 257 1.12 16.95 22.29
N LEU A 258 0.37 16.52 21.28
CA LEU A 258 0.86 15.68 20.21
C LEU A 258 1.15 16.54 18.98
N ASP A 259 2.42 16.66 18.61
CA ASP A 259 2.86 17.47 17.46
C ASP A 259 3.87 16.68 16.62
N ASN A 260 3.70 16.71 15.30
CA ASN A 260 4.54 16.01 14.32
C ASN A 260 4.82 14.54 14.72
N ALA A 261 3.75 13.79 15.03
CA ALA A 261 3.89 12.48 15.64
C ALA A 261 2.75 11.52 15.28
N ILE A 262 3.00 10.23 15.53
CA ILE A 262 2.03 9.15 15.35
C ILE A 262 1.80 8.52 16.73
N ARG A 263 0.57 8.61 17.23
CA ARG A 263 0.09 7.96 18.46
C ARG A 263 -0.65 6.67 18.08
N ALA A 264 -0.05 5.53 18.40
CA ALA A 264 -0.61 4.21 18.21
C ALA A 264 -1.28 3.67 19.49
N GLY A 265 -1.82 2.45 19.41
CA GLY A 265 -2.38 1.74 20.57
C GLY A 265 -1.37 1.56 21.70
N GLY A 266 -1.88 1.33 22.92
CA GLY A 266 -1.04 1.13 24.11
C GLY A 266 -0.25 2.36 24.57
N GLY A 267 -0.59 3.57 24.07
CA GLY A 267 0.11 4.81 24.39
C GLY A 267 1.43 5.01 23.63
N LEU A 268 1.76 4.12 22.70
CA LEU A 268 2.97 4.22 21.88
C LEU A 268 2.95 5.52 21.07
N THR A 269 4.05 6.27 21.11
CA THR A 269 4.22 7.50 20.34
C THR A 269 5.52 7.47 19.56
N VAL A 270 5.42 7.72 18.27
CA VAL A 270 6.57 7.90 17.38
C VAL A 270 6.60 9.36 16.95
N ALA A 271 7.56 10.12 17.48
CA ALA A 271 7.84 11.47 17.02
C ALA A 271 8.51 11.41 15.65
N VAL A 272 8.03 12.22 14.72
CA VAL A 272 8.61 12.42 13.40
C VAL A 272 9.52 13.64 13.48
N ARG A 273 10.70 13.59 12.85
CA ARG A 273 11.66 14.69 12.83
C ARG A 273 11.84 15.23 11.42
#